data_AF-A0A0N4XUA2-F1
#
_entry.id   AF-A0A0N4XUA2-F1
#
_cell.length_a   1.000
_cell.length_b   1.000
_cell.length_c   1.000
_cell.angle_alpha   90.00
_cell.angle_beta   90.00
_cell.angle_gamma   90.00
#
_symmetry.space_group_name_H-M   'P 1'
#
loop_
_entity.id
_entity.type
_entity.pdbx_description
1 polymer ?
#
loop_
_entity_poly.entity_id
_entity_poly.type
_entity_poly.pdbx_seq_one_letter_code
_entity_poly.pdbx_strand_id
1 'polypeptide(L)'
;MCVAHGFSQLVATGTRGVNTLDLVLRNKQSSVKKCRRKTAYWYQRPFYDGAHTKWFFSSVRIIKGFSEANYDEISAYLRQINWIGSFSALSTVNEMCEMLIAVLKFCIEVYVPCSKKPTSQREWLKYLVSLAKSRELAWRDAVPSRPI
;
A
#
# COMPACT_ATOMS: atom_id res chain seq x y z
N MET A 1 25.85 14.96 2.81
CA MET A 1 24.39 15.12 2.70
C MET A 1 23.63 14.71 3.96
N CYS A 2 23.75 13.49 4.48
CA CYS A 2 22.95 13.04 5.64
C CYS A 2 23.25 13.81 6.95
N VAL A 3 24.54 14.03 7.26
CA VAL A 3 24.97 14.71 8.49
C VAL A 3 24.58 16.20 8.50
N ALA A 4 24.54 16.85 7.33
CA ALA A 4 24.17 18.26 7.20
C ALA A 4 22.71 18.56 7.59
N HIS A 5 21.85 17.53 7.60
CA HIS A 5 20.44 17.65 7.98
C HIS A 5 20.12 16.87 9.27
N GLY A 6 21.15 16.52 10.07
CA GLY A 6 20.97 15.81 11.35
C GLY A 6 20.55 14.34 11.20
N PHE A 7 20.64 13.76 9.99
CA PHE A 7 20.33 12.35 9.78
C PHE A 7 21.59 11.49 9.88
N SER A 8 21.47 10.35 10.55
CA SER A 8 22.49 9.30 10.51
C SER A 8 21.99 8.11 9.69
N GLN A 9 22.87 7.59 8.84
CA GLN A 9 22.57 6.44 7.98
C GLN A 9 22.79 5.15 8.77
N LEU A 10 21.82 4.24 8.71
CA LEU A 10 21.85 2.98 9.45
C LEU A 10 22.32 1.78 8.62
N VAL A 11 22.27 1.88 7.28
CA VAL A 11 22.65 0.81 6.36
C VAL A 11 23.70 1.36 5.41
N ALA A 12 24.92 0.81 5.47
CA ALA A 12 26.06 1.24 4.67
C ALA A 12 26.54 0.16 3.68
N THR A 13 25.85 -0.98 3.62
CA THR A 13 26.21 -2.12 2.78
C THR A 13 25.10 -2.46 1.80
N GLY A 14 25.47 -3.00 0.63
CA GLY A 14 24.53 -3.34 -0.44
C GLY A 14 23.36 -4.21 0.04
N THR A 15 22.14 -3.73 -0.19
CA THR A 15 20.90 -4.36 0.27
C THR A 15 20.33 -5.35 -0.74
N ARG A 16 20.63 -5.16 -2.03
CA ARG A 16 20.24 -6.05 -3.14
C ARG A 16 21.43 -6.27 -4.09
N GLY A 17 22.39 -7.09 -3.65
CA GLY A 17 23.66 -7.31 -4.35
C GLY A 17 24.72 -6.25 -3.97
N VAL A 18 25.85 -6.24 -4.68
CA VAL A 18 27.01 -5.38 -4.36
C VAL A 18 26.76 -3.90 -4.69
N ASN A 19 25.90 -3.62 -5.69
CA ASN A 19 25.78 -2.29 -6.30
C ASN A 19 24.47 -1.56 -5.97
N THR A 20 23.60 -2.13 -5.13
CA THR A 20 22.30 -1.53 -4.80
C THR A 20 22.18 -1.31 -3.31
N LEU A 21 21.93 -0.08 -2.89
CA LEU A 21 21.82 0.33 -1.49
C LEU A 21 20.47 1.01 -1.23
N ASP A 22 19.61 0.35 -0.46
CA ASP A 22 18.41 0.98 0.09
C ASP A 22 18.79 1.80 1.33
N LEU A 23 18.53 3.11 1.28
CA LEU A 23 18.91 4.03 2.34
C LEU A 23 17.89 4.01 3.48
N VAL A 24 18.36 3.70 4.69
CA VAL A 24 17.59 3.88 5.93
C VAL A 24 18.24 4.97 6.75
N LEU A 25 17.54 6.09 6.90
CA LEU A 25 18.01 7.27 7.64
C LEU A 25 17.26 7.39 8.97
N ARG A 26 17.98 7.76 10.04
CA ARG A 26 17.39 8.08 11.35
C ARG A 26 17.66 9.53 11.73
N ASN A 27 16.69 10.15 12.37
CA ASN A 27 16.80 11.52 12.90
C ASN A 27 17.07 11.53 14.42
N LYS A 28 16.46 10.61 15.19
CA LYS A 28 16.65 10.48 16.64
C LYS A 28 17.37 9.19 17.01
N GLN A 29 18.39 9.31 17.86
CA GLN A 29 19.31 8.21 18.20
C GLN A 29 18.66 7.13 19.08
N SER A 30 17.56 7.45 19.77
CA SER A 30 16.82 6.56 20.65
C SER A 30 15.80 5.65 19.96
N SER A 31 15.46 5.91 18.69
CA SER A 31 14.30 5.27 18.03
C SER A 31 14.61 3.93 17.36
N VAL A 32 15.86 3.66 16.97
CA VAL A 32 16.23 2.42 16.26
C VAL A 32 17.62 1.96 16.72
N LYS A 33 17.66 0.87 17.49
CA LYS A 33 18.90 0.39 18.13
C LYS A 33 19.72 -0.59 17.29
N LYS A 34 19.15 -1.26 16.27
CA LYS A 34 19.87 -2.15 15.34
C LYS A 34 19.00 -2.53 14.14
N CYS A 35 19.50 -2.30 12.92
CA CYS A 35 18.90 -2.81 11.68
C CYS A 35 19.67 -4.08 11.28
N ARG A 36 19.09 -5.27 11.45
CA ARG A 36 19.68 -6.52 10.94
C ARG A 36 18.91 -6.99 9.70
N ARG A 37 19.64 -7.33 8.65
CA ARG A 37 19.10 -7.91 7.41
C ARG A 37 18.54 -9.31 7.70
N LYS A 38 17.23 -9.44 7.84
CA LYS A 38 16.54 -10.74 7.79
C LYS A 38 15.87 -10.85 6.42
N THR A 39 16.61 -11.47 5.49
CA THR A 39 16.19 -11.92 4.16
C THR A 39 15.69 -10.86 3.16
N ALA A 40 15.64 -11.25 1.87
CA ALA A 40 15.63 -10.39 0.68
C ALA A 40 14.32 -9.61 0.40
N TYR A 41 13.47 -9.40 1.40
CA TYR A 41 12.21 -8.67 1.23
C TYR A 41 12.03 -7.65 2.34
N TRP A 42 11.82 -6.40 1.94
CA TRP A 42 11.37 -5.32 2.83
C TRP A 42 9.92 -5.55 3.23
N TYR A 43 9.69 -6.47 4.16
CA TYR A 43 8.50 -6.41 4.99
C TYR A 43 8.83 -5.51 6.18
N GLN A 44 8.14 -4.38 6.32
CA GLN A 44 8.00 -3.74 7.62
C GLN A 44 7.22 -4.69 8.54
N ARG A 45 7.90 -5.66 9.16
CA ARG A 45 7.39 -6.25 10.39
C ARG A 45 7.84 -5.32 11.51
N PRO A 46 6.93 -4.76 12.32
CA PRO A 46 7.35 -4.14 13.55
C PRO A 46 8.09 -5.20 14.37
N PHE A 47 9.37 -4.93 14.65
CA PHE A 47 10.12 -5.67 15.65
C PHE A 47 9.42 -5.44 16.98
N TYR A 48 8.89 -6.52 17.57
CA TYR A 48 8.48 -6.51 18.96
C TYR A 48 9.75 -6.61 19.81
N ASP A 49 10.24 -5.46 20.28
CA ASP A 49 11.04 -5.42 21.50
C ASP A 49 10.07 -5.18 22.65
N GLY A 50 10.15 -6.04 23.66
CA GLY A 50 9.23 -6.03 24.80
C GLY A 50 9.51 -4.86 25.72
N ALA A 51 9.13 -3.64 25.32
CA ALA A 51 8.78 -2.53 26.19
C ALA A 51 8.45 -1.29 25.34
N HIS A 52 7.21 -0.80 25.48
CA HIS A 52 6.78 0.56 25.12
C HIS A 52 7.04 1.01 23.68
N THR A 53 6.17 0.60 22.75
CA THR A 53 5.46 1.51 21.82
C THR A 53 4.50 0.68 20.95
N LYS A 54 3.23 0.58 21.37
CA LYS A 54 2.17 0.01 20.53
C LYS A 54 1.82 1.02 19.44
N TRP A 55 2.50 0.95 18.29
CA TRP A 55 1.97 1.57 17.09
C TRP A 55 0.84 0.68 16.57
N PHE A 56 -0.38 0.97 17.02
CA PHE A 56 -1.57 0.43 16.39
C PHE A 56 -1.70 1.06 15.01
N PHE A 57 -1.12 0.44 13.99
CA PHE A 57 -1.57 0.65 12.62
C PHE A 57 -2.95 0.00 12.50
N SER A 58 -3.96 0.70 13.00
CA SER A 58 -5.33 0.56 12.50
C SER A 58 -5.29 1.03 11.04
N SER A 59 -4.86 0.15 10.15
CA SER A 59 -4.93 0.37 8.71
C SER A 59 -6.41 0.29 8.36
N VAL A 60 -7.11 1.41 8.45
CA VAL A 60 -8.49 1.52 7.97
C VAL A 60 -8.41 1.65 6.46
N ARG A 61 -9.03 0.72 5.73
CA ARG A 61 -9.18 0.84 4.28
C ARG A 61 -10.50 1.55 4.01
N ILE A 62 -10.45 2.63 3.25
CA ILE A 62 -11.65 3.26 2.71
C ILE A 62 -12.06 2.48 1.48
N ILE A 63 -13.29 1.97 1.46
CA ILE A 63 -13.86 1.20 0.35
C ILE A 63 -15.13 1.90 -0.11
N LYS A 64 -15.22 2.21 -1.41
CA LYS A 64 -16.41 2.78 -2.04
C LYS A 64 -17.47 1.69 -2.21
N GLY A 65 -18.67 1.93 -1.67
CA GLY A 65 -19.81 1.02 -1.74
C GLY A 65 -20.66 1.30 -2.97
N PHE A 66 -20.22 0.87 -4.15
CA PHE A 66 -20.94 1.14 -5.41
C PHE A 66 -22.35 0.54 -5.43
N SER A 67 -22.58 -0.59 -4.75
CA SER A 67 -23.91 -1.20 -4.63
C SER A 67 -24.92 -0.34 -3.85
N GLU A 68 -24.43 0.59 -3.04
CA GLU A 68 -25.22 1.49 -2.19
C GLU A 68 -25.23 2.93 -2.73
N ALA A 69 -24.74 3.13 -3.96
CA ALA A 69 -24.71 4.46 -4.57
C ALA A 69 -26.13 4.96 -4.86
N ASN A 70 -26.33 6.27 -4.73
CA ASN A 70 -27.60 6.89 -5.11
C ASN A 70 -27.65 7.10 -6.63
N TYR A 71 -28.04 6.06 -7.36
CA TYR A 71 -28.10 6.08 -8.82
C TYR A 71 -29.17 7.01 -9.38
N ASP A 72 -30.23 7.30 -8.63
CA ASP A 72 -31.28 8.23 -9.04
C ASP A 72 -30.73 9.67 -9.11
N GLU A 73 -29.99 10.10 -8.09
CA GLU A 73 -29.32 11.40 -8.07
C GLU A 73 -28.19 11.48 -9.10
N ILE A 74 -27.42 10.40 -9.30
CA ILE A 74 -26.41 10.34 -10.38
C ILE A 74 -27.09 10.54 -11.74
N SER A 75 -28.19 9.83 -12.00
CA SER A 75 -28.96 9.96 -13.24
C SER A 75 -29.52 11.36 -13.41
N ALA A 76 -30.08 11.95 -12.35
CA ALA A 76 -30.59 13.32 -12.37
C ALA A 76 -29.48 14.33 -12.70
N TYR A 77 -28.31 14.23 -12.06
CA TYR A 77 -27.17 15.09 -12.33
C TYR A 77 -26.66 14.93 -13.77
N LEU A 78 -26.43 13.70 -14.24
CA LEU A 78 -25.93 13.45 -15.60
C LEU A 78 -26.90 13.95 -16.69
N ARG A 79 -28.21 13.95 -16.42
CA ARG A 79 -29.22 14.50 -17.34
C ARG A 79 -29.20 16.02 -17.44
N GLN A 80 -28.72 16.73 -16.41
CA GLN A 80 -28.62 18.19 -16.42
C GLN A 80 -27.44 18.70 -17.26
N ILE A 81 -26.48 17.84 -17.57
CA ILE A 81 -25.31 18.19 -18.37
C ILE A 81 -25.69 18.28 -19.85
N ASN A 82 -25.40 19.40 -20.48
CA ASN A 82 -25.52 19.55 -21.93
C ASN A 82 -24.35 18.85 -22.65
N TRP A 83 -24.44 17.53 -22.78
CA TRP A 83 -23.38 16.69 -23.38
C TRP A 83 -23.00 17.10 -24.79
N ILE A 84 -23.99 17.44 -25.63
CA ILE A 84 -23.75 17.83 -27.02
C ILE A 84 -22.94 19.13 -27.05
N GLY A 85 -23.37 20.13 -26.29
CA GLY A 85 -22.66 21.41 -26.19
C GLY A 85 -21.26 21.24 -25.62
N SER A 86 -21.13 20.49 -24.52
CA SER A 86 -19.85 20.26 -23.86
C SER A 86 -18.84 19.51 -24.72
N PHE A 87 -19.27 18.45 -25.43
CA PHE A 87 -18.36 17.73 -26.33
C PHE A 87 -18.06 18.52 -27.60
N SER A 88 -19.01 19.29 -28.12
CA SER A 88 -18.77 20.15 -29.30
C SER A 88 -17.73 21.26 -29.05
N ALA A 89 -17.50 21.63 -27.79
CA ALA A 89 -16.49 22.61 -27.40
C ALA A 89 -15.06 22.03 -27.35
N LEU A 90 -14.90 20.71 -27.46
CA LEU A 90 -13.61 20.02 -27.35
C LEU A 90 -13.10 19.63 -28.74
N SER A 91 -11.79 19.71 -28.93
CA SER A 91 -11.17 19.55 -30.26
C SER A 91 -10.77 18.10 -30.56
N THR A 92 -10.57 17.29 -29.53
CA THR A 92 -10.11 15.90 -29.66
C THR A 92 -10.99 14.92 -28.89
N VAL A 93 -11.05 13.67 -29.37
CA VAL A 93 -11.72 12.57 -28.66
C VAL A 93 -11.10 12.34 -27.27
N ASN A 94 -9.79 12.55 -27.13
CA ASN A 94 -9.10 12.39 -25.86
C ASN A 94 -9.62 13.38 -24.80
N GLU A 95 -9.81 14.65 -25.17
CA GLU A 95 -10.39 15.67 -24.28
C GLU A 95 -11.82 15.31 -23.88
N MET A 96 -12.63 14.79 -24.81
CA MET A 96 -13.99 14.33 -24.50
C MET A 96 -13.99 13.19 -23.48
N CYS A 97 -13.08 12.21 -23.64
CA CYS A 97 -12.89 11.13 -22.69
C CYS A 97 -12.46 11.63 -21.32
N GLU A 98 -11.49 12.54 -21.25
CA GLU A 98 -11.05 13.14 -19.98
C GLU A 98 -12.17 13.92 -19.29
N MET A 99 -12.97 14.67 -20.04
CA MET A 99 -14.15 15.35 -19.50
C MET A 99 -15.15 14.33 -18.92
N LEU A 100 -15.49 13.28 -19.68
CA LEU A 100 -16.40 12.24 -19.20
C LEU A 100 -15.87 11.58 -17.92
N ILE A 101 -14.58 11.24 -17.89
CA ILE A 101 -13.92 10.66 -16.72
C ILE A 101 -13.99 11.62 -15.53
N ALA A 102 -13.78 12.92 -15.74
CA ALA A 102 -13.87 13.92 -14.68
C ALA A 102 -15.30 14.00 -14.09
N VAL A 103 -16.32 14.01 -14.95
CA VAL A 103 -17.72 14.00 -14.52
C VAL A 103 -18.06 12.73 -13.74
N LEU A 104 -17.61 11.57 -14.21
CA LEU A 104 -17.82 10.30 -13.50
C LEU A 104 -17.10 10.27 -12.16
N LYS A 105 -15.86 10.77 -12.08
CA LYS A 105 -15.12 10.89 -10.80
C LYS A 105 -15.90 11.73 -9.80
N PHE A 106 -16.42 12.88 -10.22
CA PHE A 106 -17.27 13.72 -9.37
C PHE A 106 -18.49 12.95 -8.86
N CYS A 107 -19.20 12.23 -9.74
CA CYS A 107 -20.36 11.41 -9.33
C CYS A 107 -19.97 10.37 -8.27
N ILE A 108 -18.82 9.72 -8.44
CA ILE A 108 -18.31 8.70 -7.52
C ILE A 108 -17.86 9.32 -6.18
N GLU A 109 -17.50 10.59 -6.15
CA GLU A 109 -17.12 11.28 -4.90
C GLU A 109 -18.33 11.77 -4.11
N VAL A 110 -19.36 12.26 -4.81
CA VAL A 110 -20.54 12.85 -4.17
C VAL A 110 -21.61 11.81 -3.83
N TYR A 111 -21.86 10.85 -4.72
CA TYR A 111 -23.04 9.97 -4.62
C TYR A 111 -22.72 8.53 -4.21
N VAL A 112 -21.45 8.14 -4.12
CA VAL A 112 -21.05 6.79 -3.71
C VAL A 112 -20.57 6.81 -2.26
N PRO A 113 -21.26 6.12 -1.33
CA PRO A 113 -20.86 6.11 0.07
C PRO A 113 -19.51 5.43 0.26
N CYS A 114 -18.74 5.95 1.22
CA CYS A 114 -17.44 5.40 1.60
C CYS A 114 -17.55 4.69 2.95
N SER A 115 -17.25 3.39 2.97
CA SER A 115 -17.18 2.60 4.21
C SER A 115 -15.73 2.48 4.67
N LYS A 116 -15.51 2.70 5.97
CA LYS A 116 -14.24 2.42 6.64
C LYS A 116 -14.25 0.97 7.09
N LYS A 117 -13.57 0.10 6.36
CA LYS A 117 -13.38 -1.29 6.80
C LYS A 117 -12.05 -1.41 7.52
N PRO A 118 -12.00 -1.97 8.73
CA PRO A 118 -10.73 -2.35 9.33
C PRO A 118 -10.06 -3.32 8.37
N THR A 119 -8.80 -3.09 8.03
CA THR A 119 -8.02 -4.09 7.30
C THR A 119 -7.88 -5.25 8.26
N SER A 120 -8.74 -6.26 8.12
CA SER A 120 -8.69 -7.46 8.93
C SER A 120 -7.41 -8.18 8.53
N GLN A 121 -6.34 -7.84 9.24
CA GLN A 121 -5.04 -8.43 9.00
C GLN A 121 -5.11 -9.97 9.13
N ARG A 122 -6.12 -10.44 9.87
CA ARG A 122 -6.32 -11.82 10.29
C ARG A 122 -6.60 -12.80 9.16
N GLU A 123 -7.21 -12.41 8.04
CA GLU A 123 -7.57 -13.39 6.99
C GLU A 123 -6.41 -13.64 6.02
N TRP A 124 -5.74 -12.58 5.55
CA TRP A 124 -4.56 -12.71 4.68
C TRP A 124 -3.34 -13.28 5.43
N LEU A 125 -3.24 -13.04 6.75
CA LEU A 125 -2.20 -13.66 7.57
C LEU A 125 -2.32 -15.18 7.64
N LYS A 126 -3.53 -15.77 7.58
CA LYS A 126 -3.68 -17.23 7.65
C LYS A 126 -3.06 -17.92 6.44
N TYR A 127 -3.35 -17.42 5.25
CA TYR A 127 -2.80 -17.96 4.01
C TYR A 127 -1.29 -17.76 3.91
N LEU A 128 -0.78 -16.57 4.27
CA LEU A 128 0.67 -16.35 4.27
C LEU A 128 1.41 -17.15 5.35
N VAL A 129 0.80 -17.38 6.51
CA VAL A 129 1.36 -18.27 7.54
C VAL A 129 1.38 -19.71 7.04
N SER A 130 0.33 -20.16 6.35
CA SER A 130 0.28 -21.48 5.71
C SER A 130 1.37 -21.62 4.65
N LEU A 131 1.51 -20.65 3.74
CA LEU A 131 2.56 -20.66 2.71
C LEU A 131 3.97 -20.63 3.31
N ALA A 132 4.19 -19.84 4.36
CA ALA A 132 5.48 -19.79 5.05
C ALA A 132 5.82 -21.15 5.68
N LYS A 133 4.83 -21.85 6.26
CA LYS A 133 4.99 -23.21 6.79
C LYS A 133 5.26 -24.23 5.69
N SER A 134 4.51 -24.19 4.59
CA SER A 134 4.72 -25.09 3.45
C SER A 134 6.10 -24.92 2.85
N ARG A 135 6.58 -23.68 2.71
CA ARG A 135 7.94 -23.39 2.24
C ARG A 135 9.00 -23.93 3.20
N GLU A 136 8.81 -23.79 4.51
CA GLU A 136 9.76 -24.29 5.53
C GLU A 136 9.84 -25.83 5.55
N LEU A 137 8.73 -26.51 5.29
CA LEU A 137 8.69 -27.96 5.15
C LEU A 137 9.42 -28.41 3.88
N ALA A 138 9.07 -27.82 2.73
CA ALA A 138 9.74 -28.11 1.47
C ALA A 138 11.25 -27.83 1.55
N TRP A 139 11.67 -26.78 2.27
CA TRP A 139 13.09 -26.51 2.46
C TRP A 139 13.79 -27.52 3.37
N ARG A 140 13.13 -28.03 4.41
CA ARG A 140 13.68 -29.11 5.24
C ARG A 140 13.83 -30.40 4.45
N ASP A 141 12.85 -30.72 3.62
CA ASP A 141 12.85 -31.95 2.81
C ASP A 141 13.88 -31.87 1.66
N ALA A 142 14.15 -30.67 1.14
CA ALA A 142 15.10 -30.45 0.06
C ALA A 142 16.57 -30.38 0.51
N VAL A 143 16.86 -30.26 1.81
CA VAL A 143 18.24 -30.36 2.31
C VAL A 143 18.57 -31.85 2.46
N PRO A 144 19.50 -32.40 1.67
CA PRO A 144 19.92 -33.78 1.83
C PRO A 144 20.47 -33.95 3.24
N SER A 145 19.98 -34.94 3.99
CA SER A 145 20.62 -35.38 5.23
C SER A 145 22.08 -35.67 4.91
N ARG A 146 23.00 -34.83 5.42
CA ARG A 146 24.44 -35.05 5.28
C ARG A 146 24.73 -36.46 5.80
N PRO A 147 25.38 -37.34 5.02
CA PRO A 147 25.92 -38.56 5.57
C PRO A 147 26.96 -38.19 6.64
N ILE A 148 26.88 -38.87 7.79
CA ILE A 148 27.90 -38.83 8.85
C ILE A 148 29.16 -39.53 8.33
#